data_AF-A0A7C9DAI2-F1
#
_entry.id   AF-A0A7C9DAI2-F1
#
_cell.length_a   1.000
_cell.length_b   1.000
_cell.length_c   1.000
_cell.angle_alpha   90.00
_cell.angle_beta   90.00
_cell.angle_gamma   90.00
#
_symmetry.space_group_name_H-M   'P 1'
#
loop_
_entity.id
_entity.type
_entity.pdbx_description
1 polymer ?
#
loop_
_entity_poly.entity_id
_entity_poly.type
_entity_poly.pdbx_seq_one_letter_code
_entity_poly.pdbx_strand_id
1 'polypeptide(L)'
;WGFWKKLGYQYMCGFTARWKYYFIWSISEASIIISGFGFSGWTNMSPAKPKWDRAINVDILGVEFAKSAVQIPLVWNIQVSTWLRYYVYERLVKKGKKPGFFQLLATQTVSAIWHGVY
;
A
#
# COMPACT_ATOMS: atom_id res chain seq x y z
N TRP A 1 12.61 32.53 1.06
CA TRP A 1 11.99 31.30 1.64
C TRP A 1 13.11 30.42 2.20
N GLY A 2 13.27 30.32 3.53
CA GLY A 2 14.39 29.57 4.16
C GLY A 2 14.17 28.06 4.18
N PHE A 3 15.25 27.28 4.40
CA PHE A 3 15.25 25.81 4.39
C PHE A 3 14.16 25.19 5.27
N TRP A 4 14.08 25.60 6.54
CA TRP A 4 13.08 25.08 7.50
C TRP A 4 11.63 25.37 7.08
N LYS A 5 11.38 26.53 6.47
CA LYS A 5 10.05 26.86 5.94
C LYS A 5 9.69 25.99 4.74
N LYS A 6 10.65 25.69 3.85
CA LYS A 6 10.45 24.77 2.72
C LYS A 6 10.20 23.34 3.19
N LEU A 7 10.99 22.86 4.15
CA LEU A 7 10.84 21.53 4.73
C LEU A 7 9.48 21.37 5.42
N GLY A 8 9.10 22.34 6.26
CA GLY A 8 7.79 22.35 6.91
C GLY A 8 6.63 22.40 5.92
N TYR A 9 6.75 23.22 4.87
CA TYR A 9 5.74 23.27 3.80
C TYR A 9 5.62 21.92 3.08
N GLN A 10 6.73 21.31 2.68
CA GLN A 10 6.72 20.02 1.99
C GLN A 10 6.12 18.91 2.87
N TYR A 11 6.43 18.90 4.16
CA TYR A 11 5.84 17.98 5.13
C TYR A 11 4.33 18.19 5.24
N MET A 12 3.86 19.42 5.41
CA MET A 12 2.43 19.72 5.54
C MET A 12 1.64 19.42 4.25
N CYS A 13 2.22 19.69 3.08
CA CYS A 13 1.63 19.30 1.80
C CYS A 13 1.52 17.77 1.66
N GLY A 14 2.58 17.04 1.99
CA GLY A 14 2.56 15.57 1.97
C GLY A 14 1.56 14.99 2.98
N PHE A 15 1.51 15.54 4.19
CA PHE A 15 0.57 15.13 5.22
C PHE A 15 -0.87 15.36 4.76
N THR A 16 -1.23 16.57 4.34
CA THR A 16 -2.59 16.90 3.87
C THR A 16 -3.02 16.09 2.64
N ALA A 17 -2.09 15.81 1.71
CA ALA A 17 -2.37 14.96 0.55
C ALA A 17 -2.74 13.53 0.97
N ARG A 18 -2.08 12.96 2.00
CA ARG A 18 -2.35 11.59 2.48
C ARG A 18 -3.76 11.42 3.04
N TRP A 19 -4.28 12.42 3.78
CA TRP A 19 -5.63 12.36 4.36
C TRP A 19 -6.74 12.17 3.32
N LYS A 20 -6.59 12.75 2.13
CA LYS A 20 -7.55 12.55 1.03
C LYS A 20 -7.64 11.08 0.63
N TYR A 21 -6.50 10.40 0.57
CA TYR A 21 -6.42 8.98 0.24
C TYR A 21 -6.91 8.08 1.37
N TYR A 22 -6.57 8.40 2.63
CA TYR A 22 -7.12 7.69 3.79
C TYR A 22 -8.64 7.71 3.76
N PHE A 23 -9.24 8.88 3.57
CA PHE A 23 -10.70 9.03 3.53
C PHE A 23 -11.35 8.18 2.44
N ILE A 24 -10.91 8.33 1.18
CA ILE A 24 -11.54 7.62 0.05
C ILE A 24 -11.32 6.10 0.13
N TRP A 25 -10.14 5.65 0.56
CA TRP A 25 -9.85 4.23 0.70
C TRP A 25 -10.59 3.59 1.87
N SER A 26 -10.73 4.28 3.00
CA SER A 26 -11.54 3.78 4.12
C SER A 26 -13.03 3.68 3.76
N ILE A 27 -13.59 4.62 2.99
CA ILE A 27 -14.98 4.53 2.49
C ILE A 27 -15.13 3.35 1.52
N SER A 28 -14.15 3.17 0.63
CA SER A 28 -14.16 2.07 -0.34
C SER A 28 -14.11 0.72 0.38
N GLU A 29 -13.23 0.58 1.37
CA GLU A 29 -13.11 -0.59 2.22
C GLU A 29 -14.43 -0.88 2.97
N ALA A 30 -15.00 0.14 3.62
CA ALA A 30 -16.28 0.00 4.32
C ALA A 30 -17.41 -0.46 3.38
N SER A 31 -17.45 0.08 2.16
CA SER A 31 -18.45 -0.30 1.13
C SER A 31 -18.30 -1.77 0.72
N ILE A 32 -17.06 -2.24 0.53
CA ILE A 32 -16.77 -3.64 0.20
C ILE A 32 -17.12 -4.57 1.36
N ILE A 33 -16.85 -4.17 2.61
CA ILE A 33 -17.21 -4.94 3.81
C ILE A 33 -18.74 -5.06 3.93
N ILE A 34 -19.48 -3.95 3.79
CA ILE A 34 -20.95 -3.94 3.89
C ILE A 34 -21.60 -4.76 2.77
N SER A 35 -21.02 -4.75 1.57
CA SER A 35 -21.48 -5.59 0.45
C SER A 35 -21.20 -7.09 0.62
N GLY A 36 -20.48 -7.50 1.68
CA GLY A 36 -20.15 -8.89 1.99
C GLY A 36 -18.88 -9.43 1.31
N PHE A 37 -18.29 -8.68 0.37
CA PHE A 37 -17.08 -9.09 -0.34
C PHE A 37 -15.78 -8.95 0.48
N GLY A 38 -15.83 -8.23 1.60
CA GLY A 38 -14.65 -8.02 2.47
C GLY A 38 -14.29 -9.21 3.35
N PHE A 39 -15.13 -10.26 3.45
CA PHE A 39 -14.93 -11.36 4.39
C PHE A 39 -13.74 -12.25 3.98
N SER A 40 -12.77 -12.43 4.88
CA SER A 40 -11.53 -13.18 4.65
C SER A 40 -11.46 -14.51 5.40
N GLY A 41 -12.43 -14.81 6.27
CA GLY A 41 -12.47 -16.01 7.10
C GLY A 41 -12.63 -15.72 8.58
N TRP A 42 -12.37 -16.73 9.40
CA TRP A 42 -12.46 -16.67 10.86
C TRP A 42 -11.08 -16.71 11.50
N THR A 43 -10.91 -16.04 12.65
CA THR A 43 -9.68 -16.16 13.43
C THR A 43 -9.58 -17.52 14.12
N ASN A 44 -8.34 -18.00 14.33
CA ASN A 44 -8.05 -19.24 15.09
C ASN A 44 -8.20 -19.04 16.62
N MET A 45 -8.96 -18.04 17.06
CA MET A 45 -9.15 -17.71 18.48
C MET A 45 -10.47 -18.32 18.98
N SER A 46 -10.56 -18.62 20.28
CA SER A 46 -11.83 -19.01 20.92
C SER A 46 -12.32 -17.87 21.82
N PRO A 47 -13.43 -17.19 21.51
CA PRO A 47 -14.33 -17.38 20.36
C PRO A 47 -13.76 -16.84 19.04
N ALA A 48 -14.13 -17.48 17.93
CA ALA A 48 -13.68 -17.12 16.59
C ALA A 48 -14.28 -15.76 16.20
N LYS A 49 -13.43 -14.83 15.75
CA LYS A 49 -13.86 -13.51 15.28
C LYS A 49 -13.85 -13.48 13.75
N PRO A 50 -14.81 -12.79 13.09
CA PRO A 50 -14.78 -12.62 11.65
C PRO A 50 -13.62 -11.69 11.26
N LYS A 51 -12.93 -12.02 10.17
CA LYS A 51 -11.76 -11.29 9.66
C LYS A 51 -12.10 -10.63 8.32
N TRP A 52 -11.74 -9.36 8.15
CA TRP A 52 -12.17 -8.53 7.01
C TRP A 52 -11.00 -7.98 6.17
N ASP A 53 -9.90 -8.75 6.10
CA ASP A 53 -8.64 -8.25 5.52
C ASP A 53 -8.61 -8.09 3.98
N ARG A 54 -9.60 -8.58 3.25
CA ARG A 54 -9.57 -8.61 1.77
C ARG A 54 -9.74 -7.23 1.15
N ALA A 55 -10.48 -6.36 1.83
CA ALA A 55 -10.82 -5.03 1.35
C ALA A 55 -9.80 -3.96 1.80
N ILE A 56 -8.86 -4.31 2.68
CA ILE A 56 -7.90 -3.35 3.23
C ILE A 56 -7.03 -2.82 2.09
N ASN A 57 -7.05 -1.50 1.92
CA ASN A 57 -6.17 -0.82 0.97
C ASN A 57 -5.13 0.08 1.65
N VAL A 58 -5.35 0.44 2.92
CA VAL A 58 -4.41 1.26 3.68
C VAL A 58 -4.44 0.94 5.17
N ASP A 59 -3.25 0.84 5.77
CA ASP A 59 -3.07 0.82 7.23
C ASP A 59 -2.48 2.18 7.65
N ILE A 60 -3.35 3.05 8.17
CA ILE A 60 -3.01 4.44 8.52
C ILE A 60 -1.91 4.49 9.58
N LEU A 61 -2.00 3.65 10.61
CA LEU A 61 -1.00 3.62 11.68
C LEU A 61 0.33 3.04 11.16
N GLY A 62 0.25 2.00 10.34
CA GLY A 62 1.41 1.43 9.67
C GLY A 62 2.15 2.45 8.79
N VAL A 63 1.42 3.34 8.12
CA VAL A 63 2.00 4.40 7.27
C VAL A 63 2.64 5.51 8.11
N GLU A 64 1.94 6.02 9.14
CA GLU A 64 2.47 7.14 9.95
C GLU A 64 3.64 6.72 10.85
N PHE A 65 3.68 5.45 11.29
CA PHE A 65 4.74 4.92 12.16
C PHE A 65 5.73 3.99 11.43
N ALA A 66 5.76 4.02 10.09
CA ALA A 66 6.69 3.24 9.31
C ALA A 66 8.16 3.55 9.70
N LYS A 67 8.92 2.52 10.05
CA LYS A 67 10.33 2.66 10.47
C LYS A 67 11.30 2.72 9.29
N SER A 68 10.83 2.36 8.09
CA SER A 68 11.62 2.33 6.87
C SER A 68 10.73 2.55 5.65
N ALA A 69 11.28 3.18 4.62
CA ALA A 69 10.61 3.39 3.34
C ALA A 69 10.18 2.07 2.66
N VAL A 70 10.87 0.96 2.95
CA VAL A 70 10.52 -0.38 2.41
C VAL A 70 9.19 -0.89 2.98
N GLN A 71 8.79 -0.41 4.15
CA GLN A 71 7.52 -0.81 4.77
C GLN A 71 6.33 -0.08 4.15
N ILE A 72 6.52 1.16 3.68
CA ILE A 72 5.43 2.01 3.18
C ILE A 72 4.59 1.31 2.09
N PRO A 73 5.17 0.69 1.04
CA PRO A 73 4.37 -0.01 0.03
C PRO A 73 3.55 -1.19 0.55
N LEU A 74 3.89 -1.75 1.72
CA LEU A 74 3.14 -2.85 2.34
C LEU A 74 1.89 -2.39 3.08
N VAL A 75 1.83 -1.11 3.44
CA VAL A 75 0.75 -0.51 4.25
C VAL A 75 0.01 0.61 3.53
N TRP A 76 0.55 1.10 2.41
CA TRP A 76 -0.03 2.14 1.57
C TRP A 76 -0.38 1.57 0.19
N ASN A 77 -1.64 1.76 -0.24
CA ASN A 77 -2.15 1.28 -1.52
C ASN A 77 -1.90 -0.23 -1.74
N ILE A 78 -2.29 -1.02 -0.74
CA ILE A 78 -1.96 -2.44 -0.61
C ILE A 78 -2.40 -3.24 -1.84
N GLN A 79 -3.54 -2.92 -2.44
CA GLN A 79 -4.06 -3.63 -3.60
C GLN A 79 -3.17 -3.43 -4.84
N VAL A 80 -2.69 -2.20 -5.08
CA VAL A 80 -1.77 -1.93 -6.20
C VAL A 80 -0.41 -2.56 -5.95
N SER A 81 0.10 -2.50 -4.71
CA SER A 81 1.34 -3.18 -4.34
C SER A 81 1.24 -4.70 -4.55
N THR A 82 0.10 -5.28 -4.20
CA THR A 82 -0.21 -6.70 -4.42
C THR A 82 -0.30 -7.03 -5.90
N TRP A 83 -0.96 -6.19 -6.70
CA TRP A 83 -1.03 -6.32 -8.15
C TRP A 83 0.36 -6.26 -8.80
N LEU A 84 1.18 -5.26 -8.47
CA LEU A 84 2.56 -5.14 -8.96
C LEU A 84 3.40 -6.35 -8.57
N ARG A 85 3.21 -6.86 -7.35
CA ARG A 85 3.90 -8.07 -6.89
C ARG A 85 3.55 -9.27 -7.77
N TYR A 86 2.28 -9.58 -7.96
CA TYR A 86 1.84 -10.77 -8.69
C TYR A 86 2.05 -10.68 -10.20
N TYR A 87 1.82 -9.50 -10.78
CA TYR A 87 1.79 -9.34 -12.24
C TYR A 87 3.10 -8.83 -12.83
N VAL A 88 3.96 -8.19 -12.04
CA VAL A 88 5.25 -7.69 -12.53
C VAL A 88 6.39 -8.41 -11.82
N TYR A 89 6.51 -8.25 -10.50
CA TYR A 89 7.67 -8.74 -9.77
C TYR A 89 7.83 -10.26 -9.86
N GLU A 90 6.81 -11.03 -9.49
CA GLU A 90 6.87 -12.50 -9.50
C GLU A 90 6.98 -13.07 -10.93
N ARG A 91 6.56 -12.32 -11.95
CA ARG A 91 6.73 -12.70 -13.36
C ARG A 91 8.16 -12.52 -13.85
N LEU A 92 8.91 -11.58 -13.28
CA LEU A 92 10.31 -11.33 -13.61
C LEU A 92 11.29 -12.23 -12.84
N VAL A 93 10.84 -12.87 -11.75
CA VAL A 93 11.65 -13.82 -10.98
C VAL A 93 11.68 -15.17 -11.71
N LYS A 94 12.87 -15.61 -12.10
CA LYS A 94 13.06 -16.95 -12.68
C LYS A 94 12.76 -18.01 -11.60
N LYS A 95 11.94 -19.01 -11.93
CA LYS A 95 11.63 -20.14 -11.04
C LYS A 95 12.94 -20.76 -10.51
N GLY A 96 13.04 -20.88 -9.18
CA GLY A 96 14.22 -21.43 -8.51
C GLY A 96 15.39 -20.47 -8.27
N LYS A 97 15.30 -19.20 -8.68
CA LYS A 97 16.31 -18.16 -8.38
C LYS A 97 15.79 -17.16 -7.36
N LYS A 98 16.67 -16.70 -6.46
CA LYS A 98 16.33 -15.60 -5.55
C LYS A 98 16.11 -14.33 -6.38
N PRO A 99 15.07 -13.54 -6.07
CA PRO A 99 14.90 -12.22 -6.67
C PRO A 99 16.12 -11.35 -6.37
N GLY A 100 16.61 -10.66 -7.38
CA GLY A 100 17.70 -9.70 -7.26
C GLY A 100 17.20 -8.25 -7.32
N PHE A 101 18.15 -7.32 -7.30
CA PHE A 101 17.89 -5.89 -7.40
C PHE A 101 17.18 -5.49 -8.71
N PHE A 102 17.48 -6.18 -9.81
CA PHE A 102 16.90 -5.87 -11.13
C PHE A 102 15.37 -6.05 -11.17
N GLN A 103 14.84 -7.11 -10.55
CA GLN A 103 13.40 -7.34 -10.50
C GLN A 103 12.69 -6.25 -9.68
N LEU A 104 13.31 -5.82 -8.57
CA LEU A 104 12.78 -4.71 -7.79
C LEU A 104 12.79 -3.41 -8.62
N LEU A 105 13.91 -3.09 -9.26
CA LEU A 105 14.05 -1.88 -10.08
C LEU A 105 13.01 -1.86 -11.21
N ALA A 106 12.86 -2.97 -11.93
CA ALA A 106 11.88 -3.10 -13.00
C ALA A 106 10.44 -2.88 -12.50
N THR A 107 10.08 -3.49 -11.36
CA THR A 107 8.75 -3.28 -10.75
C THR A 107 8.53 -1.82 -10.34
N GLN A 108 9.55 -1.15 -9.79
CA GLN A 108 9.45 0.27 -9.44
C GLN A 108 9.37 1.16 -10.69
N THR A 109 10.06 0.82 -11.78
CA THR A 109 9.93 1.53 -13.07
C THR A 109 8.52 1.38 -13.65
N VAL A 110 7.95 0.18 -13.61
CA VAL A 110 6.55 -0.04 -14.06
C VAL A 110 5.57 0.76 -13.19
N SER A 111 5.80 0.80 -11.88
CA SER A 111 5.03 1.65 -10.96
C SER A 111 5.12 3.13 -11.35
N ALA A 112 6.33 3.63 -11.65
CA ALA A 112 6.53 5.01 -12.09
C ALA A 112 5.78 5.32 -13.39
N ILE A 113 5.86 4.43 -14.38
CA ILE A 113 5.11 4.57 -15.65
C ILE A 113 3.61 4.56 -15.40
N TRP A 114 3.11 3.70 -14.49
CA TRP A 114 1.69 3.63 -14.13
C TRP A 114 1.17 4.94 -13.51
N HIS A 115 2.01 5.62 -12.71
CA HIS A 115 1.69 6.93 -12.16
C HIS A 115 1.72 8.07 -13.21
N GLY A 116 2.35 7.84 -14.35
CA GLY A 116 2.41 8.75 -15.49
C GLY A 116 3.83 9.24 -15.79
N VAL A 117 4.05 9.60 -17.05
CA VAL A 117 5.32 10.15 -17.55
C VAL A 117 5.09 11.65 -17.76
N TYR A 118 5.25 12.45 -16.70
CA TYR A 118 5.04 13.89 -16.70
C TYR A 118 6.32 14.63 -16.32
#